data_AF-A0A329T2Q6-F1
#
_entry.id   AF-A0A329T2Q6-F1
#
_cell.length_a   1.000
_cell.length_b   1.000
_cell.length_c   1.000
_cell.angle_alpha   90.00
_cell.angle_beta   90.00
_cell.angle_gamma   90.00
#
_symmetry.space_group_name_H-M   'P 1'
#
loop_
_entity.id
_entity.type
_entity.pdbx_description
1 polymer ?
#
loop_
_entity_poly.entity_id
_entity_poly.type
_entity_poly.pdbx_seq_one_letter_code
_entity_poly.pdbx_strand_id
1 'polypeptide(L)'
;MPKRVLWREVNVTEDEADSVFASLKSFQINKMTPIYCDDEPHKIRYILLKCISELRSTEASSLCPWCGKLLVCLSTRRSSLYQHGEHFNHASSPKGLMLNNALKKFCRELIDERL
;
A
#
# COMPACT_ATOMS: atom_id res chain seq x y z
N MET A 1 -20.53 14.46 9.05
CA MET A 1 -20.29 13.24 8.22
C MET A 1 -18.84 13.22 7.79
N PRO A 2 -18.11 12.08 7.88
CA PRO A 2 -16.75 11.99 7.35
C PRO A 2 -16.79 12.31 5.85
N LYS A 3 -15.90 13.19 5.37
CA LYS A 3 -15.82 13.53 3.94
C LYS A 3 -15.58 12.24 3.15
N ARG A 4 -16.43 11.96 2.16
CA ARG A 4 -16.23 10.82 1.25
C ARG A 4 -14.97 11.10 0.42
N VAL A 5 -13.92 10.35 0.70
CA VAL A 5 -12.68 10.41 -0.06
C VAL A 5 -12.94 9.73 -1.41
N LEU A 6 -12.78 10.48 -2.51
CA LEU A 6 -12.82 9.91 -3.85
C LEU A 6 -11.49 9.19 -4.10
N TRP A 7 -11.56 7.87 -4.11
CA TRP A 7 -10.43 6.98 -4.34
C TRP A 7 -10.32 6.65 -5.83
N ARG A 8 -9.13 6.83 -6.42
CA ARG A 8 -8.80 6.33 -7.75
C ARG A 8 -8.30 4.90 -7.62
N GLU A 9 -8.96 3.96 -8.29
CA GLU A 9 -8.55 2.55 -8.29
C GLU A 9 -7.35 2.32 -9.24
N VAL A 10 -6.38 1.58 -8.74
CA VAL A 10 -5.26 1.01 -9.47
C VAL A 10 -5.34 -0.48 -9.14
N ASN A 11 -5.92 -1.26 -10.05
CA ASN A 11 -5.96 -2.70 -9.89
C ASN A 11 -4.53 -3.23 -10.00
N VAL A 12 -4.13 -4.07 -9.04
CA VAL A 12 -2.77 -4.61 -9.01
C VAL A 12 -2.84 -6.10 -8.77
N THR A 13 -2.43 -6.89 -9.75
CA THR A 13 -2.30 -8.34 -9.55
C THR A 13 -1.20 -8.64 -8.52
N GLU A 14 -1.17 -9.86 -7.98
CA GLU A 14 -0.13 -10.25 -7.01
C GLU A 14 1.28 -10.10 -7.60
N ASP A 15 1.42 -10.41 -8.89
CA ASP A 15 2.70 -10.31 -9.63
C ASP A 15 3.12 -8.87 -9.90
N GLU A 16 2.15 -7.97 -10.11
CA GLU A 16 2.40 -6.55 -10.36
C GLU A 16 2.54 -5.74 -9.07
N ALA A 17 2.13 -6.30 -7.92
CA ALA A 17 2.10 -5.62 -6.63
C ALA A 17 3.45 -4.99 -6.31
N ASP A 18 4.50 -5.78 -6.42
CA ASP A 18 5.85 -5.32 -6.13
C ASP A 18 6.33 -4.24 -7.10
N SER A 19 6.04 -4.38 -8.40
CA SER A 19 6.40 -3.37 -9.40
C SER A 19 5.65 -2.05 -9.15
N VAL A 20 4.36 -2.13 -8.80
CA VAL A 20 3.57 -0.95 -8.45
C VAL A 20 4.09 -0.32 -7.16
N PHE A 21 4.33 -1.08 -6.08
CA PHE A 21 4.93 -0.54 -4.86
C PHE A 21 6.33 0.02 -5.08
N ALA A 22 7.14 -0.65 -5.91
CA ALA A 22 8.46 -0.20 -6.33
C ALA A 22 8.40 0.99 -7.29
N SER A 23 7.22 1.36 -7.81
CA SER A 23 6.99 2.63 -8.53
C SER A 23 6.55 3.75 -7.59
N LEU A 24 5.77 3.45 -6.53
CA LEU A 24 5.27 4.44 -5.58
C LEU A 24 6.40 5.14 -4.81
N LYS A 25 6.25 6.45 -4.55
CA LYS A 25 7.17 7.21 -3.71
C LYS A 25 7.26 6.64 -2.29
N SER A 26 8.36 6.92 -1.58
CA SER A 26 8.55 6.48 -0.20
C SER A 26 7.31 6.71 0.65
N PHE A 27 6.74 5.59 1.13
CA PHE A 27 5.50 5.55 1.90
C PHE A 27 5.71 4.72 3.16
N GLN A 28 4.88 4.97 4.17
CA GLN A 28 4.79 4.14 5.37
C GLN A 28 3.38 3.61 5.57
N ILE A 29 3.27 2.46 6.23
CA ILE A 29 1.99 1.92 6.69
C ILE A 29 1.56 2.72 7.91
N ASN A 30 0.48 3.49 7.76
CA ASN A 30 -0.11 4.26 8.84
C ASN A 30 -1.11 3.45 9.66
N LYS A 31 -1.81 2.49 9.05
CA LYS A 31 -2.77 1.61 9.71
C LYS A 31 -2.87 0.30 8.97
N MET A 32 -2.95 -0.81 9.69
CA MET A 32 -3.27 -2.13 9.15
C MET A 32 -4.40 -2.74 9.99
N THR A 33 -5.46 -3.22 9.36
CA THR A 33 -6.62 -3.79 10.07
C THR A 33 -7.21 -4.93 9.26
N PRO A 34 -7.49 -6.10 9.86
CA PRO A 34 -8.25 -7.15 9.20
C PRO A 34 -9.74 -6.75 9.10
N ILE A 35 -10.33 -6.91 7.92
CA ILE A 35 -11.75 -6.67 7.63
C ILE A 35 -12.27 -7.90 6.87
N TYR A 36 -13.58 -8.15 6.89
CA TYR A 36 -14.21 -9.20 6.09
C TYR A 36 -14.77 -8.61 4.78
N CYS A 37 -14.83 -9.42 3.72
CA CYS A 37 -15.53 -9.04 2.49
C CYS A 37 -17.05 -9.04 2.74
N ASP A 38 -17.79 -8.18 2.04
CA ASP A 38 -19.25 -8.11 2.18
C ASP A 38 -19.94 -9.35 1.58
N ASP A 39 -19.37 -9.94 0.51
CA ASP A 39 -20.00 -11.04 -0.24
C ASP A 39 -19.67 -12.45 0.28
N GLU A 40 -18.54 -12.64 0.99
CA GLU A 40 -18.13 -13.92 1.62
C GLU A 40 -17.20 -13.66 2.82
N PRO A 41 -17.07 -14.56 3.82
CA PRO A 41 -16.19 -14.38 4.99
C PRO A 41 -14.69 -14.49 4.65
N HIS A 42 -14.25 -13.89 3.56
CA HIS A 42 -12.85 -13.73 3.22
C HIS A 42 -12.21 -12.68 4.11
N LYS A 43 -11.09 -13.03 4.75
CA LYS A 43 -10.27 -12.07 5.50
C LYS A 43 -9.51 -11.18 4.51
N ILE A 44 -9.75 -9.88 4.59
CA ILE A 44 -9.06 -8.84 3.82
C ILE A 44 -8.15 -8.07 4.79
N ARG A 45 -6.89 -7.85 4.39
CA ARG A 45 -6.03 -6.88 5.07
C ARG A 45 -6.25 -5.51 4.46
N TYR A 46 -6.82 -4.60 5.25
CA TYR A 46 -6.91 -3.18 4.93
C TYR A 46 -5.65 -2.48 5.42
N ILE A 47 -4.93 -1.82 4.51
CA ILE A 47 -3.68 -1.11 4.80
C ILE A 47 -3.81 0.33 4.31
N LEU A 48 -3.59 1.30 5.20
CA LEU A 48 -3.53 2.73 4.85
C LEU A 48 -2.08 3.17 4.74
N LEU A 49 -1.73 3.79 3.62
CA LEU A 49 -0.40 4.29 3.28
C LEU A 49 -0.38 5.81 3.35
N LYS A 50 0.73 6.36 3.85
CA LYS A 50 1.01 7.81 3.81
C LYS A 50 2.37 8.06 3.18
N CYS A 51 2.47 9.13 2.41
CA CYS A 51 3.75 9.60 1.89
C CYS A 51 4.64 10.08 3.04
N ILE A 52 5.91 9.68 3.02
CA ILE A 52 6.94 10.11 3.98
C ILE A 52 8.11 10.84 3.32
N SER A 53 7.96 11.23 2.04
CA SER A 53 9.02 11.93 1.33
C SER A 53 9.41 13.21 2.08
N GLU A 54 10.70 13.33 2.35
CA GLU A 54 11.30 14.52 3.01
C GLU A 54 11.32 15.74 2.10
N LEU A 55 11.12 15.54 0.78
CA LEU A 55 10.89 16.58 -0.21
C LEU A 55 9.50 17.21 0.04
N ARG A 56 9.38 17.94 1.15
CA ARG A 56 8.26 18.84 1.42
C ARG A 56 8.40 20.01 0.46
N SER A 57 7.28 20.43 -0.13
CA SER A 57 7.24 21.71 -0.84
C SER A 57 7.69 22.79 0.12
N THR A 58 8.65 23.61 -0.29
CA THR A 58 9.28 24.68 0.50
C THR A 58 8.26 25.65 1.13
N GLU A 59 7.03 25.65 0.61
CA GLU A 59 5.92 26.53 1.00
C GLU A 59 4.87 25.89 1.91
N ALA A 60 4.94 24.58 2.20
CA ALA A 60 3.89 23.89 2.96
C ALA A 60 4.42 23.28 4.27
N SER A 61 4.03 23.87 5.41
CA SER A 61 4.20 23.26 6.74
C SER A 61 3.31 22.01 6.94
N SER A 62 2.47 21.67 5.96
CA SER A 62 1.54 20.54 6.00
C SER A 62 2.15 19.24 5.47
N LEU A 63 1.64 18.11 5.95
CA LEU A 63 1.96 16.77 5.43
C LEU A 63 1.54 16.63 3.96
N CYS A 64 2.21 15.73 3.23
CA CYS A 64 1.85 15.39 1.85
C CYS A 64 0.39 14.93 1.76
N PRO A 65 -0.43 15.48 0.84
CA PRO A 65 -1.85 15.17 0.78
C PRO A 65 -2.12 13.81 0.15
N TRP A 66 -1.11 13.18 -0.49
CA TRP A 66 -1.23 11.83 -1.00
C TRP A 66 -1.44 10.81 0.13
N CYS A 67 -2.44 9.97 -0.07
CA CYS A 67 -2.65 8.76 0.72
C CYS A 67 -3.00 7.58 -0.19
N GLY A 68 -2.52 6.40 0.20
CA GLY A 68 -2.85 5.14 -0.44
C GLY A 68 -3.73 4.29 0.46
N LYS A 69 -4.57 3.47 -0.15
CA LYS A 69 -5.32 2.40 0.52
C LYS A 69 -5.07 1.12 -0.25
N LEU A 70 -4.52 0.13 0.42
CA LEU A 70 -4.27 -1.19 -0.14
C LEU A 70 -5.23 -2.19 0.52
N LEU A 71 -5.95 -2.93 -0.30
CA LEU A 71 -6.76 -4.07 0.11
C LEU A 71 -6.08 -5.34 -0.39
N VAL A 72 -5.86 -6.31 0.49
CA VAL A 72 -5.30 -7.62 0.12
C VAL A 72 -6.25 -8.71 0.59
N CYS A 73 -6.84 -9.46 -0.33
CA CYS A 73 -7.61 -10.65 0.00
C CYS A 73 -6.67 -11.78 0.39
N LEU A 74 -6.85 -12.38 1.58
CA LEU A 74 -5.97 -13.45 2.05
C LEU A 74 -6.27 -14.80 1.39
N SER A 75 -7.51 -15.02 0.95
CA SER A 75 -7.93 -16.25 0.28
C SER A 75 -7.47 -16.31 -1.17
N THR A 76 -7.69 -15.23 -1.93
CA THR A 76 -7.39 -15.19 -3.38
C THR A 76 -6.05 -14.53 -3.69
N ARG A 77 -5.36 -13.98 -2.68
CA ARG A 77 -4.09 -13.23 -2.79
C ARG A 77 -4.13 -12.00 -3.69
N ARG A 78 -5.32 -11.63 -4.19
CA ARG A 78 -5.51 -10.43 -5.02
C ARG A 78 -5.36 -9.16 -4.18
N SER A 79 -4.76 -8.15 -4.80
CA SER A 79 -4.54 -6.84 -4.19
C SER A 79 -5.25 -5.74 -4.99
N SER A 80 -5.75 -4.72 -4.31
CA SER A 80 -6.32 -3.53 -4.95
C SER A 80 -5.72 -2.30 -4.28
N LEU A 81 -5.05 -1.47 -5.06
CA LEU A 81 -4.49 -0.22 -4.59
C LEU A 81 -5.43 0.92 -4.97
N TYR A 82 -5.70 1.79 -4.02
CA TYR A 82 -6.46 2.99 -4.21
C TYR A 82 -5.60 4.18 -3.82
N GLN A 83 -5.70 5.27 -4.56
CA GLN A 83 -4.95 6.48 -4.27
C GLN A 83 -5.89 7.68 -4.14
N HIS A 84 -5.53 8.60 -3.26
CA HIS A 84 -6.22 9.87 -3.10
C HIS A 84 -5.21 11.00 -2.85
N GLY A 85 -5.51 12.17 -3.40
CA GLY A 85 -4.60 13.30 -3.41
C GLY A 85 -3.42 13.09 -4.35
N GLU A 86 -2.62 14.14 -4.52
CA GLU A 86 -1.41 14.13 -5.34
C GLU A 86 -0.18 14.30 -4.45
N HIS A 87 0.96 13.80 -4.90
CA HIS A 87 2.21 14.07 -4.20
C HIS A 87 2.63 15.53 -4.44
N PHE A 88 3.26 16.17 -3.44
CA PHE A 88 3.74 17.56 -3.58
C PHE A 88 4.83 17.75 -4.65
N ASN A 89 5.53 16.68 -4.97
CA ASN A 89 6.58 16.66 -5.97
C ASN A 89 6.36 15.40 -6.82
N HIS A 90 6.92 15.35 -8.03
CA HIS A 90 7.03 14.14 -8.86
C HIS A 90 8.36 13.38 -8.65
N ALA A 91 9.40 14.02 -8.08
CA ALA A 91 10.70 13.40 -7.83
C ALA A 91 10.67 12.28 -6.77
N SER A 92 11.11 11.09 -7.14
CA SER A 92 11.19 9.94 -6.23
C SER A 92 12.24 10.18 -5.14
N SER A 93 11.84 9.95 -3.88
CA SER A 93 12.77 9.90 -2.74
C SER A 93 13.47 8.54 -2.71
N PRO A 94 14.68 8.41 -2.11
CA PRO A 94 15.28 7.11 -1.87
C PRO A 94 14.30 6.22 -1.10
N LYS A 95 14.07 5.01 -1.61
CA LYS A 95 13.19 4.05 -0.95
C LYS A 95 14.03 3.25 0.03
N GLY A 96 13.55 3.12 1.28
CA GLY A 96 14.06 2.07 2.16
C GLY A 96 13.92 0.72 1.47
N LEU A 97 14.88 -0.19 1.69
CA LEU A 97 14.91 -1.52 1.08
C LEU A 97 13.55 -2.22 1.27
N MET A 98 12.75 -2.29 0.21
CA MET A 98 11.53 -3.09 0.22
C MET A 98 11.91 -4.56 0.07
N LEU A 99 11.28 -5.43 0.86
CA LEU A 99 11.37 -6.88 0.66
C LEU A 99 10.84 -7.21 -0.73
N ASN A 100 11.68 -7.80 -1.58
CA ASN A 100 11.29 -8.26 -2.90
C ASN A 100 10.43 -9.54 -2.81
N ASN A 101 9.68 -9.85 -3.87
CA ASN A 101 8.79 -11.01 -3.93
C ASN A 101 9.50 -12.34 -3.66
N ALA A 102 10.75 -12.48 -4.08
CA ALA A 102 11.57 -13.67 -3.82
C ALA A 102 11.79 -13.88 -2.31
N LEU A 103 12.19 -12.83 -1.59
CA LEU A 103 12.37 -12.86 -0.14
C LEU A 103 11.03 -13.05 0.58
N LYS A 104 9.96 -12.41 0.12
CA LYS A 104 8.61 -12.62 0.69
C LYS A 104 8.16 -14.08 0.52
N LYS A 105 8.41 -14.67 -0.66
CA LYS A 105 8.07 -16.07 -0.95
C LYS A 105 8.87 -17.02 -0.07
N PHE A 106 10.19 -16.81 0.02
CA PHE A 106 11.07 -17.57 0.89
C PHE A 106 10.64 -17.49 2.36
N CYS A 107 10.31 -16.28 2.86
CA CYS A 107 9.78 -16.13 4.22
C CYS A 107 8.44 -16.87 4.44
N ARG A 108 7.58 -16.98 3.42
CA ARG A 108 6.34 -17.78 3.50
C ARG A 108 6.65 -19.27 3.55
N GLU A 109 7.51 -19.76 2.66
CA GLU A 109 7.95 -21.15 2.62
C GLU A 109 8.54 -21.59 3.96
N LEU A 110 9.40 -20.76 4.58
CA LEU A 110 9.97 -21.03 5.91
C LEU A 110 8.94 -21.09 7.04
N ILE A 111 7.81 -20.40 6.93
CA ILE A 111 6.73 -20.45 7.93
C ILE A 111 5.91 -21.73 7.75
N ASP A 112 5.64 -22.12 6.50
CA ASP A 112 4.88 -23.32 6.18
C ASP A 112 5.66 -24.60 6.51
N GLU A 113 7.00 -24.61 6.36
CA GLU A 113 7.86 -25.74 6.77
C GLU A 113 8.00 -25.92 8.29
N ARG A 114 7.56 -24.95 9.10
CA ARG A 114 7.69 -24.98 10.57
C ARG A 114 6.41 -25.45 11.29
N LEU A 115 5.36 -25.79 10.54
CA LEU A 115 4.09 -26.36 11.04
C LEU A 115 4.02 -27.86 10.75
#